data_AF-A0A6P0IZ37-F1
#
_entry.id   AF-A0A6P0IZ37-F1
#
_cell.length_a   1.000
_cell.length_b   1.000
_cell.length_c   1.000
_cell.angle_alpha   90.00
_cell.angle_beta   90.00
_cell.angle_gamma   90.00
#
_symmetry.space_group_name_H-M   'P 1'
#
loop_
_entity.id
_entity.type
_entity.pdbx_description
1 polymer ?
#
loop_
_entity_poly.entity_id
_entity_poly.type
_entity_poly.pdbx_seq_one_letter_code
_entity_poly.pdbx_strand_id
1 'polypeptide(L)' 'ESRNYLEKVMHLVENPQNDTLSLAEASALCNAEIVARCQQLICFAFHDSRTLLNTCKEAEQQNKVVTLFYFD' A
#
# COMPACT_ATOMS: atom_id res chain seq x y z
N GLU A 1 11.86 -2.07 -18.68
CA GLU A 1 12.93 -2.60 -17.81
C GLU A 1 12.43 -3.00 -16.42
N SER A 2 11.68 -2.16 -15.69
CA SER A 2 11.18 -2.46 -14.34
C SER A 2 10.39 -3.78 -14.20
N ARG A 3 9.59 -4.16 -15.22
CA ARG A 3 8.82 -5.41 -15.22
C ARG A 3 9.68 -6.67 -15.14
N ASN A 4 10.83 -6.68 -15.82
CA ASN A 4 11.74 -7.84 -15.80
C ASN A 4 12.41 -8.03 -14.42
N TYR A 5 12.47 -6.97 -13.59
CA TYR A 5 12.97 -7.07 -12.23
C TYR A 5 11.90 -7.60 -11.26
N LEU A 6 10.61 -7.35 -11.54
CA LEU A 6 9.50 -7.88 -10.75
C LEU A 6 9.38 -9.40 -10.88
N GLU A 7 9.79 -9.98 -12.01
CA GLU A 7 9.84 -11.44 -12.21
C GLU A 7 10.78 -12.16 -11.23
N LYS A 8 11.71 -11.43 -10.59
CA LYS A 8 12.63 -11.98 -9.57
C LYS A 8 12.06 -11.92 -8.15
N VAL A 9 10.90 -11.30 -7.96
CA VAL A 9 10.26 -11.16 -6.64
C VAL A 9 9.46 -12.43 -6.35
N MET A 10 9.92 -13.21 -5.36
CA MET A 10 9.31 -14.52 -5.04
C MET A 10 7.83 -14.47 -4.63
N HIS A 11 7.36 -13.33 -4.11
CA HIS A 11 6.00 -13.15 -3.62
C HIS A 11 5.31 -11.96 -4.28
N LEU A 12 5.43 -11.87 -5.62
CA LEU A 12 4.68 -10.90 -6.40
C LEU A 12 3.20 -11.29 -6.42
N VAL A 13 2.34 -10.38 -5.98
CA VAL A 13 0.88 -10.49 -6.12
C VAL A 13 0.44 -9.43 -7.12
N GLU A 14 -0.05 -9.87 -8.26
CA GLU A 14 -0.60 -9.00 -9.30
C GLU A 14 -2.13 -8.91 -9.15
N ASN A 15 -2.68 -7.71 -9.36
CA ASN A 15 -4.12 -7.43 -9.28
C ASN A 15 -4.64 -6.88 -10.62
N PRO A 16 -4.62 -7.68 -11.71
CA PRO A 16 -4.99 -7.22 -13.06
C PRO A 16 -6.44 -6.74 -13.18
N GLN A 17 -7.31 -7.16 -12.25
CA GLN A 17 -8.69 -6.66 -12.15
C GLN A 17 -8.77 -5.14 -11.89
N ASN A 18 -7.69 -4.53 -11.38
CA ASN A 18 -7.62 -3.11 -11.11
C ASN A 18 -7.00 -2.30 -12.27
N ASP A 19 -6.57 -2.94 -13.36
CA ASP A 19 -5.84 -2.27 -14.46
C ASP A 19 -6.65 -1.20 -15.20
N THR A 20 -7.97 -1.24 -15.07
CA THR A 20 -8.89 -0.24 -15.66
C THR A 20 -9.13 0.96 -14.76
N LEU A 21 -8.71 0.90 -13.50
CA LEU A 21 -8.88 1.97 -12.52
C LEU A 21 -7.76 3.00 -12.62
N SER A 22 -7.99 4.19 -12.06
CA SER A 22 -6.90 5.14 -11.90
C SER A 22 -5.84 4.58 -10.95
N LEU A 23 -4.59 5.01 -11.11
CA LEU A 23 -3.49 4.58 -10.23
C LEU A 23 -3.81 4.83 -8.74
N ALA A 24 -4.49 5.94 -8.44
CA ALA A 24 -4.88 6.27 -7.07
C ALA A 24 -5.90 5.27 -6.51
N GLU A 25 -6.93 4.91 -7.28
CA GLU A 25 -7.95 3.93 -6.88
C GLU A 25 -7.38 2.52 -6.78
N ALA A 26 -6.63 2.08 -7.79
CA ALA A 26 -5.96 0.77 -7.78
C ALA A 26 -5.01 0.66 -6.58
N SER A 27 -4.23 1.71 -6.29
CA SER A 27 -3.32 1.74 -5.15
C SER A 27 -4.06 1.69 -3.82
N ALA A 28 -5.17 2.42 -3.67
CA ALA A 28 -5.97 2.37 -2.44
C ALA A 28 -6.52 0.96 -2.17
N LEU A 29 -7.01 0.26 -3.21
CA LEU A 29 -7.51 -1.11 -3.09
C LEU A 29 -6.41 -2.10 -2.69
N CYS A 30 -5.24 -2.03 -3.35
CA CYS A 30 -4.11 -2.88 -3.01
C CYS A 30 -3.63 -2.62 -1.58
N ASN A 31 -3.59 -1.36 -1.14
CA ASN A 31 -3.20 -0.99 0.21
C ASN A 31 -4.21 -1.48 1.26
N ALA A 32 -5.51 -1.39 0.98
CA ALA A 32 -6.55 -1.93 1.85
C ALA A 32 -6.41 -3.45 2.04
N GLU A 33 -6.03 -4.18 0.99
CA GLU A 33 -5.76 -5.62 1.06
C GLU A 33 -4.55 -5.94 1.96
N ILE A 34 -3.46 -5.17 1.85
CA ILE A 34 -2.29 -5.30 2.74
C ILE A 34 -2.72 -5.07 4.18
N VAL A 35 -3.45 -3.97 4.43
CA VAL A 35 -3.96 -3.62 5.75
C VAL A 35 -4.81 -4.76 6.30
N ALA A 36 -5.74 -5.32 5.54
CA ALA A 36 -6.60 -6.41 6.00
C ALA A 36 -5.82 -7.65 6.50
N ARG A 37 -4.63 -7.90 5.94
CA ARG A 37 -3.81 -9.10 6.21
C ARG A 37 -2.82 -8.94 7.36
N CYS A 38 -2.65 -7.76 7.96
CA CYS A 38 -1.66 -7.52 9.02
C CYS A 38 -2.27 -7.03 10.34
N GLN A 39 -1.53 -7.21 11.45
CA GLN A 39 -1.86 -6.60 12.76
C GLN A 39 -1.00 -5.36 13.07
N GLN A 40 0.18 -5.28 12.48
CA GLN A 40 1.10 -4.16 12.58
C GLN A 40 1.48 -3.69 11.17
N LEU A 41 1.45 -2.38 10.95
CA LEU A 41 1.81 -1.72 9.71
C LEU A 41 2.97 -0.75 9.96
N ILE A 42 4.09 -0.97 9.27
CA ILE A 42 5.19 0.00 9.20
C ILE A 42 5.09 0.66 7.83
N CYS A 43 4.84 1.97 7.81
CA CYS A 43 4.69 2.73 6.59
C CYS A 43 5.78 3.79 6.49
N PHE A 44 6.41 3.86 5.32
CA PHE A 44 7.28 4.96 4.96
C PHE A 44 6.61 5.79 3.87
N ALA A 45 6.38 7.08 4.14
CA ALA A 45 5.64 7.96 3.25
C ALA A 45 6.27 9.35 3.18
N PHE A 46 5.89 10.13 2.19
CA PHE A 46 6.11 11.58 2.18
C PHE A 46 4.89 12.28 2.80
N HIS A 47 5.06 13.47 3.37
CA HIS A 47 3.95 14.22 3.98
C HIS A 47 2.83 14.58 2.99
N ASP A 48 3.15 14.65 1.69
CA ASP A 48 2.19 14.92 0.62
C ASP A 48 1.52 13.67 0.04
N SER A 49 1.93 12.47 0.48
CA SER A 49 1.39 11.20 -0.03
C SER A 49 -0.01 10.92 0.52
N ARG A 50 -1.03 11.42 -0.19
CA ARG A 50 -2.44 11.26 0.22
C ARG A 50 -2.84 9.79 0.35
N THR A 51 -2.43 8.93 -0.57
CA THR A 51 -2.85 7.52 -0.60
C THR A 51 -2.33 6.76 0.63
N LEU A 52 -1.04 6.82 0.91
CA LEU A 52 -0.43 6.10 2.03
C LEU A 52 -0.90 6.65 3.38
N LEU A 53 -1.05 7.97 3.51
CA LEU A 53 -1.54 8.59 4.73
C LEU A 53 -2.99 8.22 5.02
N ASN A 54 -3.84 8.13 4.00
CA ASN A 54 -5.22 7.66 4.17
C ASN A 54 -5.24 6.18 4.56
N THR A 55 -4.44 5.33 3.91
CA THR A 55 -4.29 3.91 4.29
C THR A 55 -3.86 3.76 5.76
N CYS A 56 -2.90 4.56 6.23
CA CYS A 56 -2.46 4.51 7.63
C CYS A 56 -3.59 4.87 8.59
N LYS A 57 -4.34 5.93 8.30
CA LYS A 57 -5.52 6.32 9.11
C LYS A 57 -6.58 5.23 9.15
N GLU A 58 -6.86 4.58 8.02
CA GLU A 58 -7.79 3.45 7.96
C GLU A 58 -7.30 2.25 8.78
N ALA A 59 -6.00 1.97 8.76
CA ALA A 59 -5.40 0.91 9.58
C ALA A 59 -5.51 1.21 11.08
N GLU A 60 -5.25 2.46 11.50
CA GLU A 60 -5.45 2.90 12.89
C GLU A 60 -6.91 2.76 13.33
N GLN A 61 -7.88 3.13 12.48
CA GLN A 61 -9.31 2.96 12.76
C GLN A 61 -9.72 1.49 12.95
N GLN A 62 -8.99 0.56 12.33
CA GLN A 62 -9.16 -0.88 12.50
C GLN A 62 -8.42 -1.43 13.74
N ASN A 63 -7.91 -0.56 14.61
CA ASN A 63 -7.11 -0.89 15.81
C ASN A 63 -5.81 -1.64 15.49
N LYS A 64 -5.22 -1.41 14.31
CA LYS A 64 -3.89 -1.94 13.97
C LYS A 64 -2.80 -1.05 14.55
N VAL A 65 -1.65 -1.64 14.88
CA VAL A 65 -0.49 -0.87 15.34
C VAL A 65 0.18 -0.25 14.12
N VAL A 66 0.16 1.07 14.01
CA VAL A 66 0.76 1.79 12.88
C VAL A 66 2.02 2.52 13.34
N THR A 67 3.10 2.37 12.58
CA THR A 67 4.34 3.15 12.75
C THR A 67 4.64 3.84 11.43
N LEU A 68 4.55 5.16 11.42
CA LEU A 68 4.72 5.99 10.24
C LEU A 68 6.06 6.73 10.29
N PHE A 69 6.86 6.56 9.25
CA PHE A 69 8.12 7.27 9.03
C PHE A 69 7.99 8.19 7.82
N TYR A 70 8.53 9.39 7.94
CA TYR A 70 8.55 10.37 6.86
C TYR A 70 9.94 10.47 6.23
N PHE A 71 9.99 10.62 4.90
CA PHE A 71 11.23 10.74 4.13
C PHE A 71 11.67 12.19 3.87
N ASP A 72 10.81 13.17 4.16
CA ASP A 72 10.97 14.61 3.93
C ASP A 72 10.99 15.43 5.22
#